data_AF-A0A379X006-F1
#
_entry.id   AF-A0A379X006-F1
#
_cell.length_a   1.000
_cell.length_b   1.000
_cell.length_c   1.000
_cell.angle_alpha   90.00
_cell.angle_beta   90.00
_cell.angle_gamma   90.00
#
_symmetry.space_group_name_H-M   'P 1'
#
loop_
_entity.id
_entity.type
_entity.pdbx_description
1 polymer ?
#
loop_
_entity_poly.entity_id
_entity_poly.type
_entity_poly.pdbx_seq_one_letter_code
_entity_poly.pdbx_strand_id
1 'polypeptide(L)'
;MLMDRHGTSRVLFRNTRNGVKGFPKRELHTVKLPLPTQYQTAIKVSGIMGARKSAEDRARDMLYPEQIYQEFEGDTGTWWNFDPRVEWLMAI
;
A
#
# COMPACT_ATOMS: atom_id res chain seq x y z
N MET A 1 27.43 -0.48 38.85
CA MET A 1 28.60 -1.37 38.68
C MET A 1 28.49 -2.35 37.51
N LEU A 2 27.33 -2.92 37.15
CA LEU A 2 27.21 -3.80 35.96
C LEU A 2 27.34 -3.04 34.62
N MET A 3 26.79 -1.83 34.54
CA MET A 3 26.84 -1.00 33.33
C MET A 3 28.26 -0.52 32.99
N ASP A 4 29.09 -0.30 34.02
CA ASP A 4 30.50 0.11 33.91
C ASP A 4 31.44 -1.03 33.47
N ARG A 5 30.98 -2.28 33.61
CA ARG A 5 31.72 -3.50 33.21
C ARG A 5 31.33 -3.99 31.82
N HIS A 6 30.28 -3.42 31.22
CA HIS A 6 29.86 -3.77 29.87
C HIS A 6 30.73 -3.02 28.86
N GLY A 7 31.67 -3.72 28.23
CA GLY A 7 32.79 -3.11 27.49
C GLY A 7 32.42 -2.12 26.38
N THR A 8 31.19 -2.19 25.84
CA THR A 8 30.74 -1.31 24.74
C THR A 8 29.73 -0.24 25.16
N SER A 9 29.18 -0.27 26.39
CA SER A 9 28.04 0.58 26.78
C SER A 9 28.35 2.09 26.79
N ARG A 10 29.64 2.45 26.88
CA ARG A 10 30.13 3.83 26.93
C ARG A 10 30.48 4.41 25.55
N VAL A 11 30.55 3.57 24.52
CA VAL A 11 30.95 3.98 23.15
C VAL A 11 29.86 3.63 22.12
N LEU A 12 28.99 2.66 22.42
CA LEU A 12 27.93 2.20 21.54
C LEU A 12 26.58 2.28 22.25
N PHE A 13 25.69 3.11 21.71
CA PHE A 13 24.34 3.32 22.22
C PHE A 13 23.33 2.67 21.29
N ARG A 14 22.57 1.69 21.82
CA ARG A 14 21.51 0.98 21.09
C ARG A 14 20.21 1.00 21.88
N ASN A 15 19.40 2.02 21.60
CA ASN A 15 18.06 2.12 22.17
C ASN A 15 17.06 1.36 21.30
N THR A 16 16.20 0.54 21.93
CA THR A 16 15.12 -0.17 21.25
C THR A 16 13.79 0.50 21.55
N ARG A 17 12.79 0.28 20.69
CA ARG A 17 11.42 0.75 20.96
C ARG A 17 10.84 0.18 22.26
N ASN A 18 11.29 -1.01 22.66
CA ASN A 18 10.87 -1.62 23.92
C ASN A 18 11.49 -0.91 25.14
N GLY A 19 12.69 -0.34 25.00
CA GLY A 19 13.41 0.37 26.07
C GLY A 19 13.11 1.87 26.17
N VAL A 20 12.49 2.47 25.15
CA VAL A 20 12.17 3.91 25.09
C VAL A 20 10.66 4.12 25.09
N LYS A 21 10.14 4.84 26.09
CA LYS A 21 8.72 5.23 26.19
C LYS A 21 8.43 6.51 25.40
N GLY A 22 7.15 6.82 25.20
CA GLY A 22 6.71 8.05 24.54
C GLY A 22 6.22 7.87 23.10
N PHE A 23 6.32 6.67 22.53
CA PHE A 23 5.70 6.37 21.25
C PHE A 23 4.17 6.30 21.40
N PRO A 24 3.38 7.02 20.59
CA PRO A 24 1.93 6.93 20.63
C PRO A 24 1.46 5.54 20.22
N LYS A 25 0.28 5.17 20.72
CA LYS A 25 -0.43 3.98 20.23
C LYS A 25 -0.96 4.25 18.81
N ARG A 26 -1.12 3.18 18.04
CA ARG A 26 -1.76 3.22 16.71
C ARG A 26 -3.12 2.56 16.83
N GLU A 27 -4.15 3.22 16.31
CA GLU A 27 -5.50 2.68 16.18
C GLU A 27 -5.81 2.48 14.70
N LEU A 28 -6.41 1.33 14.37
CA LEU A 28 -6.72 0.96 12.99
C LEU A 28 -8.22 1.17 12.75
N HIS A 29 -8.54 1.93 11.71
CA HIS A 29 -9.89 2.07 11.19
C HIS A 29 -9.95 1.48 9.79
N THR A 30 -10.62 0.35 9.63
CA THR A 30 -10.79 -0.31 8.33
C THR A 30 -12.11 0.09 7.68
N VAL A 31 -12.08 0.31 6.38
CA VAL A 31 -13.26 0.61 5.57
C VAL A 31 -13.25 -0.31 4.36
N LYS A 32 -14.33 -1.06 4.19
CA LYS A 32 -14.53 -1.95 3.05
C LYS A 32 -15.30 -1.20 1.98
N LEU A 33 -14.72 -1.08 0.79
CA LEU A 33 -15.34 -0.44 -0.37
C LEU A 33 -15.58 -1.47 -1.47
N PRO A 34 -16.67 -1.34 -2.26
CA PRO A 34 -16.92 -2.23 -3.38
C PRO A 34 -15.87 -2.03 -4.49
N LEU A 35 -15.54 -3.10 -5.22
CA LEU A 35 -14.66 -3.03 -6.39
C LEU A 35 -15.46 -2.53 -7.62
N PRO A 36 -15.15 -1.35 -8.18
CA PRO A 36 -15.82 -0.84 -9.38
C PRO A 36 -15.78 -1.84 -10.55
N THR A 37 -16.87 -1.92 -11.31
CA THR A 37 -16.96 -2.80 -12.49
C THR A 37 -15.98 -2.42 -13.59
N GLN A 38 -15.62 -1.13 -13.69
CA GLN A 38 -14.61 -0.59 -14.59
C GLN A 38 -13.25 -1.26 -14.36
N TYR A 39 -12.80 -1.35 -13.10
CA TYR A 39 -11.56 -2.05 -12.77
C TYR A 39 -11.65 -3.56 -13.02
N GLN A 40 -12.80 -4.19 -12.76
CA GLN A 40 -12.96 -5.62 -13.04
C GLN A 40 -12.74 -5.93 -14.53
N THR A 41 -13.22 -5.06 -15.42
CA THR A 41 -13.00 -5.17 -16.86
C THR A 41 -11.53 -4.95 -17.21
N ALA A 42 -10.92 -3.87 -16.73
CA ALA A 42 -9.51 -3.54 -16.99
C ALA A 42 -8.56 -4.66 -16.53
N ILE A 43 -8.79 -5.21 -15.33
CA ILE A 43 -8.01 -6.33 -14.77
C ILE A 43 -8.13 -7.58 -15.64
N LYS A 44 -9.33 -7.91 -16.14
CA LYS A 44 -9.53 -9.05 -17.05
C LYS A 44 -8.73 -8.89 -18.34
N VAL A 45 -8.78 -7.70 -18.95
CA VAL A 45 -8.03 -7.41 -20.19
C VAL A 45 -6.52 -7.49 -19.95
N SER A 46 -6.03 -6.87 -18.87
CA SER A 46 -4.63 -6.96 -18.46
C SER A 46 -4.18 -8.41 -18.24
N GLY A 47 -5.03 -9.25 -17.62
CA GLY A 47 -4.76 -10.67 -17.43
C GLY A 47 -4.59 -11.45 -18.75
N ILE A 48 -5.34 -11.11 -19.79
CA ILE A 48 -5.22 -11.72 -21.12
C ILE A 48 -3.91 -11.27 -21.79
N MET A 49 -3.60 -9.96 -21.75
CA MET A 49 -2.40 -9.40 -22.39
C MET A 49 -1.11 -9.79 -21.65
N GLY A 50 -1.17 -9.96 -20.34
CA GLY A 50 -0.07 -10.32 -19.45
C GLY A 50 0.22 -11.81 -19.36
N ALA A 51 -0.30 -12.65 -20.26
CA ALA A 51 -0.15 -14.11 -20.18
C ALA A 51 1.31 -14.60 -20.14
N ARG A 52 2.26 -13.81 -20.68
CA ARG A 52 3.69 -14.10 -20.65
C ARG A 52 4.45 -13.51 -19.46
N LYS A 53 3.81 -12.66 -18.66
CA LYS A 53 4.42 -12.07 -17.45
C LYS A 53 4.59 -13.14 -16.37
N SER A 54 5.62 -12.99 -15.55
CA SER A 54 5.80 -13.84 -14.38
C SER A 54 4.60 -13.70 -13.42
N ALA A 55 4.43 -14.66 -12.51
CA ALA A 55 3.40 -14.53 -11.47
C ALA A 55 3.64 -13.30 -10.57
N GLU A 56 4.91 -12.96 -10.31
CA GLU A 56 5.29 -11.81 -9.52
C GLU A 56 4.91 -10.49 -10.22
N ASP A 57 5.23 -10.36 -11.51
CA ASP A 57 4.91 -9.14 -12.26
C ASP A 57 3.40 -8.96 -12.42
N ARG A 58 2.65 -10.05 -12.68
CA ARG A 58 1.18 -10.00 -12.71
C ARG A 58 0.60 -9.56 -11.35
N ALA A 59 1.16 -10.03 -10.24
CA ALA A 59 0.72 -9.59 -8.92
C ALA A 59 1.04 -8.11 -8.68
N ARG A 60 2.19 -7.61 -9.14
CA ARG A 60 2.53 -6.17 -9.04
C ARG A 60 1.55 -5.30 -9.81
N ASP A 61 1.19 -5.68 -11.04
CA ASP A 61 0.20 -4.94 -11.84
C ASP A 61 -1.13 -4.84 -11.08
N MET A 62 -1.59 -5.94 -10.47
CA MET A 62 -2.87 -6.00 -9.75
C MET A 62 -2.92 -5.14 -8.47
N LEU A 63 -1.80 -4.61 -7.98
CA LEU A 63 -1.78 -3.72 -6.81
C LEU A 63 -2.40 -2.34 -7.09
N TYR A 64 -2.33 -1.89 -8.35
CA TYR A 64 -2.69 -0.53 -8.75
C TYR A 64 -3.69 -0.56 -9.91
N PRO A 65 -4.98 -0.88 -9.65
CA PRO A 65 -5.99 -1.00 -10.69
C PRO A 65 -6.20 0.31 -11.46
N GLU A 66 -5.95 1.47 -10.85
CA GLU A 66 -5.95 2.76 -11.54
C GLU A 66 -4.90 2.87 -12.65
N GLN A 67 -3.72 2.27 -12.49
CA GLN A 67 -2.66 2.29 -13.51
C GLN A 67 -3.06 1.41 -14.68
N ILE A 68 -3.58 0.21 -14.40
CA ILE A 68 -4.13 -0.69 -15.42
C ILE A 68 -5.24 0.03 -16.22
N TYR A 69 -6.15 0.71 -15.53
CA TYR A 69 -7.24 1.45 -16.18
C TYR A 69 -6.72 2.58 -17.09
N GLN A 70 -5.76 3.37 -16.62
CA GLN A 70 -5.15 4.47 -17.38
C GLN A 70 -4.40 3.99 -18.63
N GLU A 71 -3.72 2.85 -18.56
CA GLU A 71 -3.06 2.26 -19.74
C GLU A 71 -4.05 1.94 -20.88
N PHE A 72 -5.31 1.62 -20.55
CA PHE A 72 -6.35 1.32 -21.55
C PHE A 72 -7.11 2.55 -22.04
N GLU A 73 -7.45 3.48 -21.14
CA GLU A 73 -8.29 4.65 -21.46
C GLU A 73 -7.49 5.90 -21.87
N GLY A 74 -6.15 5.85 -21.76
CA GLY A 74 -5.25 6.95 -22.09
C GLY A 74 -5.41 8.18 -21.19
N ASP A 75 -4.98 9.35 -21.68
CA ASP A 75 -4.97 10.63 -20.93
C ASP A 75 -6.37 11.10 -20.47
N THR A 76 -7.44 10.49 -20.98
CA THR A 76 -8.83 10.75 -20.58
C THR A 76 -9.35 9.83 -19.47
N GLY A 77 -8.52 8.92 -18.96
CA GLY A 77 -8.88 7.94 -17.93
C GLY A 77 -9.21 8.56 -16.56
N THR A 78 -10.44 9.05 -16.40
CA THR A 78 -10.94 9.71 -15.18
C THR A 78 -11.37 8.72 -14.09
N TRP A 79 -10.45 7.86 -13.65
CA TRP A 79 -10.75 6.80 -12.67
C TRP A 79 -11.33 7.33 -11.35
N TRP A 80 -10.93 8.55 -10.96
CA TRP A 80 -11.40 9.20 -9.73
C TRP A 80 -12.90 9.53 -9.73
N ASN A 81 -13.57 9.50 -10.88
CA ASN A 81 -15.01 9.78 -10.97
C ASN A 81 -15.88 8.61 -10.50
N PHE A 82 -15.38 7.38 -10.55
CA PHE A 82 -16.13 6.18 -10.15
C PHE A 82 -15.52 5.43 -8.96
N ASP A 83 -14.32 5.81 -8.53
CA ASP A 83 -13.62 5.13 -7.45
C ASP A 83 -14.19 5.55 -6.08
N PRO A 84 -14.78 4.62 -5.31
CA PRO A 84 -15.44 4.96 -4.05
C PRO A 84 -14.46 5.46 -2.97
N ARG A 85 -13.14 5.28 -3.17
CA ARG A 85 -12.13 5.84 -2.26
C ARG A 85 -12.16 7.37 -2.25
N VAL A 86 -12.47 7.99 -3.39
CA VAL A 86 -12.50 9.45 -3.55
C VAL A 86 -13.69 10.03 -2.78
N GLU A 87 -14.89 9.47 -2.99
CA GLU A 87 -16.09 9.88 -2.26
C GLU A 87 -15.93 9.65 -0.75
N TRP A 88 -15.41 8.50 -0.35
CA TRP A 88 -15.15 8.21 1.05
C TRP A 88 -14.18 9.23 1.67
N LEU A 89 -13.09 9.59 0.97
CA LEU A 89 -12.10 10.55 1.45
C LEU A 89 -12.66 11.98 1.58
N MET A 90 -13.54 12.40 0.67
CA MET A 90 -14.17 13.72 0.72
C MET A 90 -15.19 13.86 1.86
N ALA A 91 -15.74 12.74 2.34
CA ALA A 91 -16.75 12.71 3.39
C ALA A 91 -16.16 12.64 4.83
N ILE A 92 -14.84 12.54 4.96
CA ILE A 92 -14.13 12.49 6.27
C ILE A 92 -14.00 13.89 6.87
#